data_AF-A0A954PNI1-F1
#
_entry.id   AF-A0A954PNI1-F1
#
_cell.length_a   1.000
_cell.length_b   1.000
_cell.length_c   1.000
_cell.angle_alpha   90.00
_cell.angle_beta   90.00
_cell.angle_gamma   90.00
#
_symmetry.space_group_name_H-M   'P 1'
#
loop_
_entity.id
_entity.type
_entity.pdbx_description
1 polymer ?
#
loop_
_entity_poly.entity_id
_entity_poly.type
_entity_poly.pdbx_seq_one_letter_code
_entity_poly.pdbx_strand_id
1 'polypeptide(L)'
;DDEIEAIIIALPLFLHAPIAIQAMMRGKHVLTEKLMAHNVAQCKVMARFAQETGLHLATGHQRHYSVLYDNAVHLLRFGLLGQLHHIRAQWHRGNLPGRDSWQMPLPGGEGKVNKIADQLNSFRRQLDAATDPLSIEQLAKKVAQWEQWDADKVVDAQQHGYEKMTLPNGDERTALEELCRWRLWERTGGGLMAELGSHQLDAATIFCSALRQDGKKAHPLTVHAVGGRHIFPMDREAEDHVYCMYEFPGPEYSADFDVGYYNAAQNYPPKGQGVANYSQDPNKKIVVSYSTINGNGFGGYGEVVMGTKGTLILEREKELMLYKDSDTSSKVSVKGDKGSFSLDTQASGNYAAASVAKAAADGPVSRGYTEEIEHWAWCIRNPDPENKPKCYPEVAMADAVISLTTNVAMAQGARGEAGYVKFQDSWFDRDSDETPDNSDVKRETEALKNWKIV
;
A
#
# COMPACT_ATOMS: atom_id res chain seq x y z
N ASP A 1 -4.13 -3.92 30.76
CA ASP A 1 -3.29 -5.09 31.02
C ASP A 1 -1.85 -4.63 30.95
N ASP A 2 -1.17 -4.66 32.09
CA ASP A 2 0.20 -4.15 32.21
C ASP A 2 1.22 -5.11 31.61
N GLU A 3 0.85 -6.39 31.41
CA GLU A 3 1.71 -7.41 30.80
C GLU A 3 1.85 -7.26 29.28
N ILE A 4 0.96 -6.50 28.63
CA ILE A 4 1.05 -6.22 27.19
C ILE A 4 2.17 -5.21 26.94
N GLU A 5 3.16 -5.55 26.12
CA GLU A 5 4.27 -4.65 25.75
C GLU A 5 4.02 -3.90 24.43
N ALA A 6 3.21 -4.48 23.54
CA ALA A 6 3.01 -3.98 22.19
C ALA A 6 1.61 -4.31 21.65
N ILE A 7 1.11 -3.51 20.71
CA ILE A 7 -0.17 -3.76 20.04
C ILE A 7 -0.04 -3.67 18.52
N ILE A 8 -0.87 -4.45 17.82
CA ILE A 8 -1.08 -4.34 16.38
C ILE A 8 -2.46 -3.71 16.14
N ILE A 9 -2.51 -2.63 15.37
CA ILE A 9 -3.74 -1.91 15.04
C ILE A 9 -4.16 -2.28 13.63
N ALA A 10 -5.20 -3.12 13.51
CA ALA A 10 -5.83 -3.51 12.24
C ALA A 10 -7.30 -3.03 12.18
N LEU A 11 -7.52 -1.81 12.66
CA LEU A 11 -8.82 -1.15 12.73
C LEU A 11 -9.04 -0.29 11.46
N PRO A 12 -10.23 0.29 11.26
CA PRO A 12 -10.43 1.29 10.21
C PRO A 12 -9.43 2.45 10.32
N LEU A 13 -9.05 3.04 9.18
CA LEU A 13 -7.94 4.00 9.07
C LEU A 13 -8.06 5.18 10.04
N PHE A 14 -9.26 5.73 10.23
CA PHE A 14 -9.49 6.88 11.11
C PHE A 14 -9.16 6.62 12.59
N LEU A 15 -9.08 5.35 12.99
CA LEU A 15 -8.75 4.92 14.36
C LEU A 15 -7.25 4.64 14.55
N HIS A 16 -6.45 4.62 13.47
CA HIS A 16 -5.02 4.32 13.57
C HIS A 16 -4.31 5.29 14.51
N ALA A 17 -4.37 6.60 14.22
CA ALA A 17 -3.67 7.60 15.01
C ALA A 17 -4.19 7.73 16.45
N PRO A 18 -5.52 7.83 16.70
CA PRO A 18 -6.05 7.94 18.06
C PRO A 18 -5.60 6.78 18.94
N ILE A 19 -5.71 5.55 18.46
CA ILE A 19 -5.36 4.37 19.24
C ILE A 19 -3.84 4.23 19.39
N ALA A 20 -3.06 4.54 18.35
CA ALA A 20 -1.61 4.52 18.42
C ALA A 20 -1.07 5.49 19.48
N ILE A 21 -1.56 6.74 19.49
CA ILE A 21 -1.16 7.73 20.49
C ILE A 21 -1.57 7.29 21.90
N GLN A 22 -2.80 6.82 22.09
CA GLN A 22 -3.25 6.32 23.39
C GLN A 22 -2.43 5.12 23.88
N ALA A 23 -2.01 4.22 22.97
CA ALA A 23 -1.16 3.09 23.31
C ALA A 23 0.27 3.52 23.68
N MET A 24 0.89 4.39 22.90
CA MET A 24 2.23 4.91 23.20
C MET A 24 2.25 5.75 24.48
N MET A 25 1.19 6.52 24.77
CA MET A 25 1.03 7.21 26.06
C MET A 25 1.02 6.26 27.26
N ARG A 26 0.69 4.99 27.04
CA ARG A 26 0.71 3.91 28.04
C ARG A 26 1.97 3.03 27.94
N GLY A 27 3.01 3.52 27.25
CA GLY A 27 4.29 2.84 27.14
C GLY A 27 4.28 1.62 26.21
N LYS A 28 3.34 1.53 25.26
CA LYS A 28 3.18 0.35 24.40
C LYS A 28 3.78 0.62 23.01
N HIS A 29 4.55 -0.33 22.50
CA HIS A 29 4.98 -0.31 21.10
C HIS A 29 3.78 -0.51 20.17
N VAL A 30 3.83 0.07 18.97
CA VAL A 30 2.72 0.05 18.03
C VAL A 30 3.16 -0.41 16.65
N LEU A 31 2.41 -1.34 16.06
CA LEU A 31 2.43 -1.62 14.63
C LEU A 31 1.04 -1.32 14.09
N THR A 32 0.90 -0.37 13.18
CA THR A 32 -0.39 -0.09 12.51
C THR A 32 -0.44 -0.78 11.16
N GLU A 33 -1.61 -1.26 10.74
CA GLU A 33 -1.83 -1.52 9.31
C GLU A 33 -1.64 -0.24 8.49
N LYS A 34 -1.44 -0.39 7.17
CA LYS A 34 -1.40 0.77 6.28
C LYS A 34 -2.83 1.31 6.05
N LEU A 35 -3.03 2.61 5.84
CA LEU A 35 -2.05 3.69 5.86
C LEU A 35 -1.69 4.13 7.29
N MET A 36 -0.57 4.83 7.50
CA MET A 36 -0.12 5.25 8.83
C MET A 36 -1.21 6.01 9.62
N ALA A 37 -1.86 7.00 9.00
CA ALA A 37 -2.99 7.73 9.59
C ALA A 37 -3.91 8.31 8.49
N HIS A 38 -5.01 8.94 8.90
CA HIS A 38 -6.04 9.47 8.00
C HIS A 38 -5.69 10.82 7.39
N ASN A 39 -4.81 11.61 8.03
CA ASN A 39 -4.27 12.85 7.47
C ASN A 39 -2.77 13.02 7.78
N VAL A 40 -2.11 13.96 7.10
CA VAL A 40 -0.65 14.16 7.23
C VAL A 40 -0.26 14.70 8.60
N ALA A 41 -1.05 15.59 9.21
CA ALA A 41 -0.78 16.07 10.56
C ALA A 41 -0.77 14.93 11.58
N GLN A 42 -1.72 14.00 11.52
CA GLN A 42 -1.75 12.82 12.38
C GLN A 42 -0.51 11.94 12.19
N CYS A 43 -0.03 11.74 10.95
CA CYS A 43 1.21 11.01 10.69
C CYS A 43 2.40 11.68 11.38
N LYS A 44 2.51 13.01 11.28
CA LYS A 44 3.55 13.80 11.95
C LYS A 44 3.47 13.70 13.47
N VAL A 45 2.27 13.80 14.05
CA VAL A 45 2.08 13.64 15.50
C VAL A 45 2.51 12.25 15.95
N MET A 46 2.10 11.19 15.25
CA MET A 46 2.52 9.81 15.56
C MET A 46 4.04 9.65 15.48
N ALA A 47 4.68 10.20 14.43
CA ALA A 47 6.12 10.11 14.26
C ALA A 47 6.91 10.87 15.33
N ARG A 48 6.44 12.06 15.73
CA ARG A 48 7.02 12.84 16.84
C ARG A 48 6.85 12.12 18.17
N PHE A 49 5.67 11.57 18.43
CA PHE A 49 5.39 10.88 19.68
C PHE A 49 6.24 9.61 19.84
N ALA A 50 6.44 8.84 18.75
CA ALA A 50 7.35 7.69 18.74
C ALA A 50 8.81 8.11 19.05
N GLN A 51 9.27 9.23 18.48
CA GLN A 51 10.60 9.77 18.78
C GLN A 51 10.72 10.26 20.23
N GLU A 52 9.74 11.02 20.73
CA GLU A 52 9.72 11.55 22.11
C GLU A 52 9.74 10.45 23.15
N THR A 53 9.02 9.35 22.91
CA THR A 53 8.89 8.23 23.84
C THR A 53 9.98 7.17 23.68
N GLY A 54 10.69 7.16 22.56
CA GLY A 54 11.64 6.09 22.20
C GLY A 54 10.95 4.75 21.89
N LEU A 55 9.63 4.73 21.71
CA LEU A 55 8.87 3.53 21.39
C LEU A 55 8.91 3.25 19.89
N HIS A 56 9.12 1.98 19.52
CA HIS A 56 8.92 1.54 18.13
C HIS A 56 7.47 1.73 17.67
N LEU A 57 7.32 2.54 16.62
CA LEU A 57 6.14 2.64 15.78
C LEU A 57 6.49 2.12 14.38
N ALA A 58 5.74 1.16 13.87
CA ALA A 58 5.87 0.63 12.51
C ALA A 58 4.53 0.71 11.79
N THR A 59 4.56 0.71 10.45
CA THR A 59 3.36 0.59 9.61
C THR A 59 3.51 -0.60 8.67
N GLY A 60 2.44 -1.40 8.52
CA GLY A 60 2.40 -2.65 7.77
C GLY A 60 2.53 -2.46 6.26
N HIS A 61 3.76 -2.26 5.79
CA HIS A 61 4.13 -2.28 4.37
C HIS A 61 5.01 -3.51 4.12
N GLN A 62 4.35 -4.65 4.02
CA GLN A 62 4.97 -5.98 3.95
C GLN A 62 5.97 -6.14 2.78
N ARG A 63 5.88 -5.33 1.71
CA ARG A 63 6.75 -5.43 0.53
C ARG A 63 8.21 -5.11 0.82
N HIS A 64 8.50 -4.30 1.84
CA HIS A 64 9.87 -4.07 2.32
C HIS A 64 10.56 -5.34 2.82
N TYR A 65 9.77 -6.35 3.18
CA TYR A 65 10.21 -7.66 3.67
C TYR A 65 10.04 -8.77 2.63
N SER A 66 9.51 -8.47 1.46
CA SER A 66 9.31 -9.46 0.41
C SER A 66 10.61 -9.79 -0.30
N VAL A 67 10.96 -11.08 -0.32
CA VAL A 67 12.09 -11.63 -1.09
C VAL A 67 11.96 -11.32 -2.58
N LEU A 68 10.72 -11.25 -3.10
CA LEU A 68 10.46 -10.90 -4.50
C LEU A 68 10.96 -9.48 -4.83
N TYR A 69 10.64 -8.51 -3.98
CA TYR A 69 11.05 -7.12 -4.16
C TYR A 69 12.54 -6.92 -3.87
N ASP A 70 13.09 -7.64 -2.89
CA ASP A 70 14.54 -7.63 -2.63
C ASP A 70 15.34 -8.13 -3.85
N ASN A 71 14.90 -9.25 -4.44
CA ASN A 71 15.49 -9.77 -5.68
C ASN A 71 15.34 -8.76 -6.83
N ALA A 72 14.16 -8.15 -7.00
CA ALA A 72 13.94 -7.13 -8.03
C ALA A 72 14.91 -5.93 -7.87
N VAL A 73 15.11 -5.44 -6.65
CA VAL A 73 16.10 -4.39 -6.32
C VAL A 73 17.53 -4.85 -6.63
N HIS A 74 17.86 -6.12 -6.34
CA HIS A 74 19.17 -6.67 -6.68
C HIS A 74 19.41 -6.66 -8.20
N LEU A 75 18.42 -7.05 -9.02
CA LEU A 75 18.53 -7.01 -10.49
C LEU A 75 18.73 -5.59 -11.02
N LEU A 76 18.07 -4.60 -10.41
CA LEU A 76 18.26 -3.19 -10.73
C LEU A 76 19.69 -2.75 -10.43
N ARG A 77 20.19 -3.02 -9.22
CA ARG A 77 21.55 -2.67 -8.78
C ARG A 77 22.64 -3.35 -9.60
N PHE A 78 22.37 -4.57 -10.09
CA PHE A 78 23.26 -5.28 -11.01
C PHE A 78 23.30 -4.64 -12.42
N GLY A 79 22.43 -3.68 -12.73
CA GLY A 79 22.40 -2.97 -14.00
C GLY A 79 21.69 -3.74 -15.12
N LEU A 80 20.82 -4.71 -14.79
CA LEU A 80 20.09 -5.46 -15.82
C LEU A 80 19.07 -4.60 -16.57
N LEU A 81 18.48 -3.61 -15.91
CA LEU A 81 17.52 -2.70 -16.55
C LEU A 81 18.19 -1.43 -17.10
N GLY A 82 19.45 -1.17 -16.78
CA GLY A 82 20.13 0.08 -17.15
C GLY A 82 19.53 1.30 -16.43
N GLN A 83 19.41 2.41 -17.15
CA GLN A 83 18.79 3.63 -16.61
C GLN A 83 17.27 3.46 -16.53
N LEU A 84 16.71 3.57 -15.33
CA LEU A 84 15.26 3.62 -15.11
C LEU A 84 14.68 4.95 -15.58
N HIS A 85 13.52 4.88 -16.24
CA HIS A 85 12.82 6.06 -16.75
C HIS A 85 11.30 6.01 -16.59
N HIS A 86 10.69 4.83 -16.42
CA HIS A 86 9.25 4.72 -16.24
C HIS A 86 8.84 3.52 -15.38
N ILE A 87 7.80 3.69 -14.56
CA ILE A 87 7.13 2.62 -13.83
C ILE A 87 5.63 2.71 -14.11
N ARG A 88 5.00 1.60 -14.48
CA ARG A 88 3.54 1.47 -14.52
C ARG A 88 3.08 0.60 -13.38
N ALA A 89 2.42 1.16 -12.40
CA ALA A 89 1.80 0.47 -11.29
C ALA A 89 0.28 0.38 -11.48
N GLN A 90 -0.35 -0.70 -11.01
CA GLN A 90 -1.79 -0.83 -11.07
C GLN A 90 -2.34 -1.70 -9.95
N TRP A 91 -3.61 -1.45 -9.58
CA TRP A 91 -4.41 -2.37 -8.78
C TRP A 91 -5.87 -2.33 -9.23
N HIS A 92 -6.22 -3.16 -10.21
CA HIS A 92 -7.59 -3.27 -10.71
C HIS A 92 -8.36 -4.38 -10.00
N ARG A 93 -9.67 -4.17 -9.83
CA ARG A 93 -10.53 -5.05 -9.04
C ARG A 93 -11.81 -5.42 -9.78
N GLY A 94 -12.34 -6.60 -9.44
CA GLY A 94 -13.58 -7.13 -9.99
C GLY A 94 -14.86 -6.60 -9.34
N ASN A 95 -14.76 -5.54 -8.53
CA ASN A 95 -15.92 -4.96 -7.86
C ASN A 95 -16.80 -4.25 -8.91
N LEU A 96 -18.10 -4.56 -8.89
CA LEU A 96 -19.14 -3.83 -9.62
C LEU A 96 -20.33 -3.64 -8.67
N PRO A 97 -21.29 -2.74 -9.00
CA PRO A 97 -22.55 -2.64 -8.28
C PRO A 97 -23.19 -4.01 -8.02
N GLY A 98 -23.55 -4.27 -6.76
CA GLY A 98 -24.15 -5.54 -6.31
C GLY A 98 -23.17 -6.68 -6.03
N ARG A 99 -21.89 -6.55 -6.42
CA ARG A 99 -20.82 -7.55 -6.18
C ARG A 99 -19.53 -6.94 -5.63
N ASP A 100 -19.68 -5.85 -4.88
CA ASP A 100 -18.56 -5.15 -4.28
C ASP A 100 -18.15 -5.81 -2.96
N SER A 101 -16.88 -6.17 -2.87
CA SER A 101 -16.28 -6.75 -1.65
C SER A 101 -16.14 -5.75 -0.50
N TRP A 102 -16.26 -4.45 -0.73
CA TRP A 102 -16.33 -3.44 0.34
C TRP A 102 -17.74 -3.21 0.87
N GLN A 103 -18.76 -3.66 0.14
CA GLN A 103 -20.16 -3.59 0.56
C GLN A 103 -20.51 -4.82 1.41
N MET A 104 -19.88 -4.88 2.60
CA MET A 104 -20.10 -5.95 3.56
C MET A 104 -21.59 -6.07 3.92
N PRO A 105 -22.12 -7.29 4.09
CA PRO A 105 -23.51 -7.48 4.47
C PRO A 105 -23.75 -6.93 5.88
N LEU A 106 -24.92 -6.31 6.10
CA LEU A 106 -25.27 -5.72 7.40
C LEU A 106 -25.90 -6.77 8.33
N PRO A 107 -25.56 -6.77 9.63
CA PRO A 107 -26.28 -7.50 10.66
C PRO A 107 -27.77 -7.22 10.63
N GLY A 108 -28.62 -8.25 10.67
CA GLY A 108 -30.08 -8.11 10.56
C GLY A 108 -30.62 -7.92 9.14
N GLY A 109 -29.75 -7.71 8.14
CA GLY A 109 -30.12 -7.56 6.73
C GLY A 109 -30.43 -6.14 6.29
N GLU A 110 -30.73 -5.99 5.00
CA GLU A 110 -30.97 -4.72 4.30
C GLU A 110 -32.31 -4.79 3.57
N GLY A 111 -33.35 -4.21 4.18
CA GLY A 111 -34.70 -4.25 3.64
C GLY A 111 -35.24 -5.68 3.50
N LYS A 112 -35.40 -6.16 2.26
CA LYS A 112 -35.90 -7.52 1.96
C LYS A 112 -34.79 -8.57 1.84
N VAL A 113 -33.53 -8.17 1.89
CA VAL A 113 -32.38 -9.06 1.64
C VAL A 113 -31.63 -9.26 2.95
N ASN A 114 -31.39 -10.52 3.35
CA ASN A 114 -30.53 -10.82 4.50
C ASN A 114 -29.43 -11.82 4.09
N LYS A 115 -28.35 -11.27 3.54
CA LYS A 115 -27.19 -12.05 3.09
C LYS A 115 -26.54 -12.86 4.21
N ILE A 116 -26.56 -12.35 5.45
CA ILE A 116 -25.99 -13.06 6.60
C ILE A 116 -26.81 -14.31 6.93
N ALA A 117 -28.13 -14.16 7.06
CA ALA A 117 -29.03 -15.28 7.29
C ALA A 117 -28.98 -16.32 6.15
N ASP A 118 -28.97 -15.85 4.89
CA ASP A 118 -28.88 -16.73 3.71
C ASP A 118 -27.60 -17.56 3.71
N GLN A 119 -26.45 -16.90 3.98
CA GLN A 119 -25.16 -17.57 4.04
C GLN A 119 -25.05 -18.50 5.25
N LEU A 120 -25.60 -18.11 6.40
CA LEU A 120 -25.63 -18.93 7.61
C LEU A 120 -26.43 -20.23 7.37
N ASN A 121 -27.59 -20.13 6.72
CA ASN A 121 -28.38 -21.30 6.32
C ASN A 121 -27.62 -22.19 5.33
N SER A 122 -26.84 -21.59 4.42
CA SER A 122 -25.95 -22.34 3.53
C SER A 122 -24.87 -23.10 4.29
N PHE A 123 -24.17 -22.44 5.23
CA PHE A 123 -23.12 -23.10 6.02
C PHE A 123 -23.67 -24.18 6.94
N ARG A 124 -24.84 -23.98 7.56
CA ARG A 124 -25.50 -25.02 8.38
C ARG A 124 -25.82 -26.26 7.54
N ARG A 125 -26.42 -26.09 6.35
CA ARG A 125 -26.67 -27.22 5.44
C ARG A 125 -25.38 -27.94 5.01
N GLN A 126 -24.30 -27.19 4.77
CA GLN A 126 -23.00 -27.77 4.44
C GLN A 126 -22.41 -28.52 5.64
N LEU A 127 -22.55 -27.98 6.85
CA LEU A 127 -22.09 -28.61 8.09
C LEU A 127 -22.84 -29.91 8.36
N ASP A 128 -24.16 -29.92 8.21
CA ASP A 128 -25.00 -31.11 8.38
C ASP A 128 -24.66 -32.21 7.36
N ALA A 129 -24.22 -31.82 6.16
CA ALA A 129 -23.83 -32.74 5.10
C ALA A 129 -22.33 -33.14 5.15
N ALA A 130 -21.51 -32.47 5.96
CA ALA A 130 -20.08 -32.73 6.00
C ALA A 130 -19.77 -34.01 6.78
N THR A 131 -18.93 -34.87 6.22
CA THR A 131 -18.51 -36.14 6.82
C THR A 131 -17.04 -36.16 7.24
N ASP A 132 -16.23 -35.29 6.63
CA ASP A 132 -14.81 -35.13 6.95
C ASP A 132 -14.61 -34.25 8.22
N PRO A 133 -13.85 -34.70 9.24
CA PRO A 133 -13.64 -33.96 10.48
C PRO A 133 -13.09 -32.54 10.31
N LEU A 134 -12.16 -32.32 9.38
CA LEU A 134 -11.57 -31.00 9.15
C LEU A 134 -12.61 -30.03 8.58
N SER A 135 -13.40 -30.49 7.62
CA SER A 135 -14.49 -29.73 7.01
C SER A 135 -15.57 -29.37 8.04
N ILE A 136 -15.93 -30.32 8.91
CA ILE A 136 -16.88 -30.09 10.02
C ILE A 136 -16.35 -28.98 10.94
N GLU A 137 -15.09 -29.06 11.37
CA GLU A 137 -14.49 -28.05 12.25
C GLU A 137 -14.47 -26.65 11.59
N GLN A 138 -14.05 -26.56 10.33
CA GLN A 138 -13.99 -25.31 9.59
C GLN A 138 -15.39 -24.69 9.38
N LEU A 139 -16.38 -25.52 9.05
CA LEU A 139 -17.76 -25.07 8.85
C LEU A 139 -18.40 -24.64 10.17
N ALA A 140 -18.15 -25.36 11.27
CA ALA A 140 -18.62 -24.98 12.60
C ALA A 140 -18.06 -23.61 13.03
N LYS A 141 -16.78 -23.35 12.78
CA LYS A 141 -16.16 -22.03 13.01
C LYS A 141 -16.81 -20.93 12.17
N LYS A 142 -17.11 -21.21 10.89
CA LYS A 142 -17.80 -20.25 10.01
C LYS A 142 -19.22 -19.96 10.48
N VAL A 143 -19.98 -20.99 10.88
CA VAL A 143 -21.33 -20.83 11.45
C VAL A 143 -21.27 -19.94 12.69
N ALA A 144 -20.40 -20.25 13.64
CA ALA A 144 -20.25 -19.45 14.86
C ALA A 144 -19.84 -18.00 14.57
N GLN A 145 -18.92 -17.77 13.63
CA GLN A 145 -18.52 -16.43 13.22
C GLN A 145 -19.69 -15.63 12.63
N TRP A 146 -20.47 -16.23 11.73
CA TRP A 146 -21.59 -15.54 11.08
C TRP A 146 -22.80 -15.35 12.01
N GLU A 147 -22.99 -16.24 13.00
CA GLU A 147 -23.97 -16.05 14.08
C GLU A 147 -23.62 -14.84 14.93
N GLN A 148 -22.36 -14.69 15.32
CA GLN A 148 -21.92 -13.49 16.06
C GLN A 148 -22.06 -12.23 15.21
N TRP A 149 -21.72 -12.30 13.92
CA TRP A 149 -21.89 -11.15 13.04
C TRP A 149 -23.37 -10.74 12.91
N ASP A 150 -24.33 -11.66 12.81
CA ASP A 150 -25.76 -11.28 12.84
C ASP A 150 -26.20 -10.76 14.22
N ALA A 151 -25.61 -11.27 15.31
CA ALA A 151 -25.90 -10.83 16.66
C ALA A 151 -25.53 -9.36 16.88
N ASP A 152 -24.53 -8.84 16.16
CA ASP A 152 -24.11 -7.43 16.22
C ASP A 152 -25.15 -6.44 15.68
N LYS A 153 -26.32 -6.89 15.20
CA LYS A 153 -27.44 -6.01 14.79
C LYS A 153 -27.98 -5.10 15.89
N VAL A 154 -27.66 -5.40 17.14
CA VAL A 154 -28.04 -4.59 18.31
C VAL A 154 -26.92 -3.65 18.78
N VAL A 155 -25.74 -3.69 18.15
CA VAL A 155 -24.61 -2.82 18.51
C VAL A 155 -24.95 -1.38 18.21
N ASP A 156 -24.79 -0.52 19.22
CA ASP A 156 -24.87 0.93 19.06
C ASP A 156 -23.53 1.46 18.55
N ALA A 157 -23.37 1.45 17.23
CA ALA A 157 -22.14 1.92 16.59
C ALA A 157 -21.82 3.39 16.90
N GLN A 158 -22.81 4.21 17.30
CA GLN A 158 -22.55 5.60 17.67
C GLN A 158 -21.70 5.74 18.93
N GLN A 159 -21.79 4.78 19.85
CA GLN A 159 -20.91 4.71 21.02
C GLN A 159 -19.46 4.43 20.62
N HIS A 160 -19.20 3.94 19.41
CA HIS A 160 -17.84 3.65 18.94
C HIS A 160 -17.32 4.70 17.95
N GLY A 161 -17.93 5.88 17.90
CA GLY A 161 -17.48 6.99 17.04
C GLY A 161 -17.91 6.90 15.58
N TYR A 162 -18.88 6.02 15.28
CA TYR A 162 -19.52 5.95 13.97
C TYR A 162 -20.76 6.85 13.91
N GLU A 163 -21.05 7.36 12.74
CA GLU A 163 -21.99 8.45 12.51
C GLU A 163 -23.08 8.02 11.55
N LYS A 164 -24.28 8.57 11.74
CA LYS A 164 -25.32 8.55 10.71
C LYS A 164 -24.94 9.59 9.66
N MET A 165 -25.19 9.30 8.40
CA MET A 165 -24.91 10.23 7.31
C MET A 165 -26.06 10.29 6.31
N THR A 166 -26.15 11.42 5.63
CA THR A 166 -27.08 11.65 4.53
C THR A 166 -26.26 11.90 3.28
N LEU A 167 -26.42 11.04 2.28
CA LEU A 167 -25.73 11.17 1.01
C LEU A 167 -26.32 12.32 0.17
N PRO A 168 -25.60 12.83 -0.84
CA PRO A 168 -26.08 13.94 -1.68
C PRO A 168 -27.40 13.66 -2.42
N ASN A 169 -27.78 12.40 -2.61
CA ASN A 169 -29.07 12.00 -3.19
C ASN A 169 -30.22 11.97 -2.15
N GLY A 170 -29.97 12.32 -0.89
CA GLY A 170 -30.94 12.31 0.21
C GLY A 170 -31.05 10.96 0.93
N ASP A 171 -30.31 9.95 0.50
CA ASP A 171 -30.33 8.64 1.15
C ASP A 171 -29.68 8.69 2.54
N GLU A 172 -30.35 8.15 3.54
CA GLU A 172 -29.79 7.99 4.88
C GLU A 172 -28.98 6.68 5.01
N ARG A 173 -27.87 6.75 5.75
CA ARG A 173 -27.04 5.61 6.14
C ARG A 173 -26.89 5.60 7.66
N THR A 174 -26.91 4.40 8.23
CA THR A 174 -26.83 4.23 9.68
C THR A 174 -25.38 4.21 10.16
N ALA A 175 -25.14 4.50 11.44
CA ALA A 175 -23.81 4.33 12.04
C ALA A 175 -23.33 2.87 12.00
N LEU A 176 -24.24 1.90 12.09
CA LEU A 176 -23.90 0.48 11.95
C LEU A 176 -23.42 0.15 10.53
N GLU A 177 -24.05 0.77 9.52
CA GLU A 177 -23.58 0.66 8.15
C GLU A 177 -22.20 1.29 7.97
N GLU A 178 -21.96 2.44 8.59
CA GLU A 178 -20.64 3.07 8.56
C GLU A 178 -19.55 2.17 9.17
N LEU A 179 -19.83 1.55 10.32
CA LEU A 179 -18.96 0.57 10.97
C LEU A 179 -18.65 -0.62 10.05
N CYS A 180 -19.69 -1.24 9.49
CA CYS A 180 -19.54 -2.45 8.68
C CYS A 180 -18.91 -2.17 7.30
N ARG A 181 -19.12 -0.98 6.73
CA ARG A 181 -18.70 -0.59 5.39
C ARG A 181 -17.71 0.56 5.41
N TRP A 182 -16.89 0.66 6.44
CA TRP A 182 -15.99 1.80 6.71
C TRP A 182 -15.10 2.20 5.53
N ARG A 183 -14.79 1.30 4.60
CA ARG A 183 -14.01 1.60 3.39
C ARG A 183 -14.75 2.45 2.36
N LEU A 184 -16.08 2.53 2.43
CA LEU A 184 -16.91 3.27 1.49
C LEU A 184 -17.00 4.77 1.81
N TRP A 185 -16.54 5.19 2.99
CA TRP A 185 -16.72 6.54 3.51
C TRP A 185 -15.39 7.23 3.66
N GLU A 186 -15.36 8.52 3.28
CA GLU A 186 -14.11 9.29 3.28
C GLU A 186 -13.57 9.39 4.71
N ARG A 187 -14.45 9.71 5.66
CA ARG A 187 -14.13 9.88 7.08
C ARG A 187 -13.46 8.66 7.71
N THR A 188 -13.87 7.45 7.33
CA THR A 188 -13.39 6.22 7.98
C THR A 188 -12.34 5.46 7.17
N GLY A 189 -12.32 5.61 5.83
CA GLY A 189 -11.45 4.84 4.93
C GLY A 189 -10.42 5.63 4.12
N GLY A 190 -10.66 6.91 3.82
CA GLY A 190 -9.72 7.77 3.05
C GLY A 190 -9.59 7.44 1.55
N GLY A 191 -10.52 6.65 1.00
CA GLY A 191 -10.61 6.40 -0.44
C GLY A 191 -9.56 5.44 -1.02
N LEU A 192 -9.55 5.31 -2.35
CA LEU A 192 -8.74 4.30 -3.05
C LEU A 192 -7.24 4.54 -2.93
N MET A 193 -6.78 5.79 -2.78
CA MET A 193 -5.35 6.08 -2.60
C MET A 193 -4.84 5.66 -1.21
N ALA A 194 -5.64 5.83 -0.16
CA ALA A 194 -5.27 5.35 1.16
C ALA A 194 -5.30 3.81 1.23
N GLU A 195 -6.31 3.20 0.62
CA GLU A 195 -6.50 1.74 0.67
C GLU A 195 -5.57 0.95 -0.28
N LEU A 196 -5.41 1.38 -1.53
CA LEU A 196 -4.69 0.62 -2.57
C LEU A 196 -3.52 1.39 -3.19
N GLY A 197 -3.64 2.72 -3.28
CA GLY A 197 -2.58 3.56 -3.83
C GLY A 197 -1.30 3.49 -2.98
N SER A 198 -1.44 3.57 -1.66
CA SER A 198 -0.35 3.51 -0.68
C SER A 198 0.56 2.30 -0.91
N HIS A 199 -0.04 1.14 -1.12
CA HIS A 199 0.65 -0.07 -1.49
C HIS A 199 1.51 0.06 -2.75
N GLN A 200 0.92 0.52 -3.85
CA GLN A 200 1.58 0.52 -5.17
C GLN A 200 2.59 1.65 -5.31
N LEU A 201 2.36 2.76 -4.62
CA LEU A 201 3.30 3.86 -4.56
C LEU A 201 4.48 3.55 -3.64
N ASP A 202 4.26 2.87 -2.51
CA ASP A 202 5.37 2.33 -1.72
C ASP A 202 6.23 1.38 -2.56
N ALA A 203 5.62 0.42 -3.27
CA ALA A 203 6.33 -0.48 -4.19
C ALA A 203 7.12 0.28 -5.29
N ALA A 204 6.51 1.28 -5.93
CA ALA A 204 7.19 2.10 -6.92
C ALA A 204 8.37 2.87 -6.30
N THR A 205 8.21 3.40 -5.09
CA THR A 205 9.28 4.14 -4.40
C THR A 205 10.45 3.26 -4.02
N ILE A 206 10.25 1.95 -3.74
CA ILE A 206 11.35 0.99 -3.55
C ILE A 206 12.25 1.00 -4.79
N PHE A 207 11.67 0.95 -6.00
CA PHE A 207 12.43 0.97 -7.25
C PHE A 207 13.07 2.33 -7.54
N CYS A 208 12.35 3.43 -7.32
CA CYS A 208 12.90 4.78 -7.46
C CYS A 208 14.06 5.04 -6.49
N SER A 209 14.08 4.37 -5.33
CA SER A 209 15.12 4.50 -4.31
C SER A 209 16.28 3.52 -4.51
N ALA A 210 16.08 2.43 -5.23
CA ALA A 210 17.01 1.30 -5.32
C ALA A 210 18.45 1.67 -5.74
N LEU A 211 18.57 2.67 -6.62
CA LEU A 211 19.82 3.14 -7.21
C LEU A 211 20.31 4.48 -6.63
N ARG A 212 19.65 4.99 -5.58
CA ARG A 212 20.10 6.22 -4.91
C ARG A 212 21.26 5.92 -3.96
N GLN A 213 22.28 6.77 -3.98
CA GLN A 213 23.46 6.61 -3.13
C GLN A 213 23.27 7.13 -1.69
N ASP A 214 22.29 8.01 -1.48
CA ASP A 214 22.01 8.59 -0.16
C ASP A 214 21.24 7.64 0.78
N GLY A 215 20.81 6.48 0.28
CA GLY A 215 20.03 5.50 1.03
C GLY A 215 18.65 5.98 1.47
N LYS A 216 18.18 7.13 0.96
CA LYS A 216 16.89 7.72 1.33
C LYS A 216 15.78 7.27 0.38
N LYS A 217 14.56 7.20 0.91
CA LYS A 217 13.36 6.99 0.10
C LYS A 217 13.20 8.15 -0.89
N ALA A 218 12.91 7.83 -2.14
CA ALA A 218 12.62 8.81 -3.18
C ALA A 218 11.25 9.45 -2.94
N HIS A 219 11.20 10.78 -2.91
CA HIS A 219 9.96 11.54 -2.84
C HIS A 219 9.57 12.04 -4.24
N PRO A 220 8.28 12.03 -4.61
CA PRO A 220 7.85 12.60 -5.87
C PRO A 220 8.04 14.12 -5.88
N LEU A 221 8.28 14.67 -7.06
CA LEU A 221 8.33 16.10 -7.34
C LEU A 221 6.90 16.65 -7.55
N THR A 222 6.07 15.89 -8.27
CA THR A 222 4.73 16.30 -8.69
C THR A 222 3.78 15.11 -8.78
N VAL A 223 2.48 15.38 -8.69
CA VAL A 223 1.42 14.46 -9.08
C VAL A 223 0.37 15.18 -9.93
N HIS A 224 -0.06 14.52 -11.00
CA HIS A 224 -1.33 14.78 -11.67
C HIS A 224 -2.29 13.64 -11.36
N ALA A 225 -3.50 13.95 -10.90
CA ALA A 225 -4.47 12.94 -10.51
C ALA A 225 -5.87 13.26 -11.02
N VAL A 226 -6.56 12.22 -11.46
CA VAL A 226 -7.97 12.24 -11.86
C VAL A 226 -8.62 10.99 -11.27
N GLY A 227 -9.83 11.13 -10.75
CA GLY A 227 -10.58 10.01 -10.21
C GLY A 227 -12.03 10.37 -9.99
N GLY A 228 -12.79 9.39 -9.51
CA GLY A 228 -14.17 9.59 -9.13
C GLY A 228 -14.96 8.30 -9.12
N ARG A 229 -16.28 8.48 -9.08
CA ARG A 229 -17.25 7.39 -9.09
C ARG A 229 -17.93 7.32 -10.45
N HIS A 230 -17.49 6.40 -11.29
CA HIS A 230 -17.89 6.28 -12.69
C HIS A 230 -18.89 5.15 -12.95
N ILE A 231 -18.90 4.11 -12.12
CA ILE A 231 -19.77 2.94 -12.32
C ILE A 231 -20.66 2.64 -11.12
N PHE A 232 -20.26 3.03 -9.92
CA PHE A 232 -21.07 2.87 -8.73
C PHE A 232 -22.12 3.99 -8.60
N PRO A 233 -23.33 3.66 -8.09
CA PRO A 233 -24.34 4.67 -7.80
C PRO A 233 -23.90 5.58 -6.64
N MET A 234 -24.71 6.59 -6.28
CA MET A 234 -24.51 7.40 -5.06
C MET A 234 -24.82 6.57 -3.80
N ASP A 235 -24.07 5.51 -3.55
CA ASP A 235 -24.16 4.61 -2.39
C ASP A 235 -22.95 4.72 -1.44
N ARG A 236 -21.95 5.52 -1.83
CA ARG A 236 -20.64 5.66 -1.18
C ARG A 236 -20.05 7.05 -1.42
N GLU A 237 -19.06 7.43 -0.63
CA GLU A 237 -18.21 8.59 -0.93
C GLU A 237 -16.93 8.18 -1.66
N ALA A 238 -16.39 7.00 -1.34
CA ALA A 238 -15.16 6.48 -1.93
C ALA A 238 -15.25 6.37 -3.46
N GLU A 239 -14.17 6.72 -4.13
CA GLU A 239 -14.04 6.61 -5.58
C GLU A 239 -14.05 5.15 -6.02
N ASP A 240 -14.38 4.92 -7.29
CA ASP A 240 -14.27 3.59 -7.89
C ASP A 240 -13.17 3.51 -8.96
N HIS A 241 -12.64 4.65 -9.41
CA HIS A 241 -11.51 4.75 -10.32
C HIS A 241 -10.59 5.89 -9.90
N VAL A 242 -9.29 5.65 -9.96
CA VAL A 242 -8.23 6.65 -9.77
C VAL A 242 -7.13 6.42 -10.81
N TYR A 243 -6.63 7.52 -11.35
CA TYR A 243 -5.55 7.59 -12.33
C TYR A 243 -4.57 8.67 -11.89
N CYS A 244 -3.28 8.33 -11.82
CA CYS A 244 -2.24 9.23 -11.36
C CYS A 244 -1.01 9.16 -12.26
N MET A 245 -0.33 10.31 -12.38
CA MET A 245 0.99 10.41 -12.97
C MET A 245 1.90 11.19 -12.03
N TYR A 246 3.02 10.59 -11.63
CA TYR A 246 4.01 11.19 -10.76
C TYR A 246 5.32 11.39 -11.50
N GLU A 247 6.04 12.43 -11.12
CA GLU A 247 7.44 12.60 -11.49
C GLU A 247 8.31 12.39 -10.26
N PHE A 248 9.25 11.46 -10.31
CA PHE A 248 10.27 11.27 -9.28
C PHE A 248 11.64 11.75 -9.75
N PRO A 249 12.51 12.23 -8.86
CA PRO A 249 13.88 12.59 -9.23
C PRO A 249 14.68 11.33 -9.60
N GLY A 250 15.31 11.35 -10.78
CA GLY A 250 16.20 10.27 -11.21
C GLY A 250 17.49 10.23 -10.38
N PRO A 251 18.02 9.02 -10.08
CA PRO A 251 19.26 8.86 -9.34
C PRO A 251 20.48 9.23 -10.21
N GLU A 252 21.63 9.37 -9.55
CA GLU A 252 22.92 9.43 -10.24
C GLU A 252 23.34 8.01 -10.63
N TYR A 253 23.85 7.84 -11.85
CA TYR A 253 24.45 6.58 -12.30
C TYR A 253 25.95 6.78 -12.42
N SER A 254 26.77 5.94 -11.77
CA SER A 254 28.22 6.06 -11.84
C SER A 254 28.76 5.82 -13.26
N ALA A 255 30.00 6.23 -13.52
CA ALA A 255 30.64 6.05 -14.84
C ALA A 255 30.78 4.58 -15.25
N ASP A 256 30.87 3.71 -14.26
CA ASP A 256 31.02 2.27 -14.30
C ASP A 256 29.67 1.54 -14.33
N PHE A 257 28.55 2.25 -14.15
CA PHE A 257 27.22 1.69 -14.29
C PHE A 257 26.81 1.63 -15.77
N ASP A 258 26.47 0.44 -16.24
CA ASP A 258 26.02 0.24 -17.62
C ASP A 258 24.57 0.71 -17.81
N VAL A 259 24.41 1.96 -18.26
CA VAL A 259 23.12 2.57 -18.60
C VAL A 259 22.54 2.10 -19.93
N GLY A 260 23.22 1.24 -20.69
CA GLY A 260 22.65 0.61 -21.89
C GLY A 260 22.69 1.41 -23.17
N TYR A 261 23.29 2.60 -23.17
CA TYR A 261 23.43 3.41 -24.37
C TYR A 261 24.71 4.24 -24.33
N TYR A 262 25.23 4.55 -25.52
CA TYR A 262 26.28 5.54 -25.71
C TYR A 262 26.13 6.19 -27.09
N ASN A 263 25.92 7.51 -27.11
CA ASN A 263 25.91 8.31 -28.31
C ASN A 263 27.31 8.84 -28.58
N ALA A 264 27.98 8.27 -29.59
CA ALA A 264 29.34 8.67 -29.97
C ALA A 264 29.42 10.10 -30.55
N ALA A 265 28.39 10.56 -31.27
CA ALA A 265 28.39 11.89 -31.89
C ALA A 265 28.29 13.01 -30.84
N GLN A 266 27.60 12.75 -29.73
CA GLN A 266 27.43 13.70 -28.63
C GLN A 266 28.33 13.41 -27.42
N ASN A 267 29.12 12.32 -27.46
CA ASN A 267 29.87 11.80 -26.32
C ASN A 267 28.98 11.70 -25.06
N TYR A 268 27.87 10.97 -25.15
CA TYR A 268 26.87 10.88 -24.07
C TYR A 268 26.49 9.42 -23.73
N PRO A 269 26.56 8.99 -22.46
CA PRO A 269 27.17 9.73 -21.36
C PRO A 269 28.68 9.95 -21.62
N PRO A 270 29.29 11.04 -21.12
CA PRO A 270 30.70 11.29 -21.35
C PRO A 270 31.55 10.13 -20.84
N LYS A 271 32.49 9.62 -21.65
CA LYS A 271 33.35 8.50 -21.23
C LYS A 271 34.05 8.80 -19.91
N GLY A 272 33.98 7.85 -18.97
CA GLY A 272 34.57 8.01 -17.64
C GLY A 272 33.77 8.93 -16.71
N GLN A 273 32.59 9.38 -17.11
CA GLN A 273 31.62 10.09 -16.28
C GLN A 273 30.30 9.32 -16.23
N GLY A 274 29.56 9.56 -15.15
CA GLY A 274 28.24 9.00 -14.94
C GLY A 274 27.12 9.69 -15.72
N VAL A 275 25.89 9.21 -15.54
CA VAL A 275 24.69 9.97 -15.91
C VAL A 275 24.28 10.81 -14.70
N ALA A 276 24.19 12.12 -14.94
CA ALA A 276 23.78 13.11 -13.96
C ALA A 276 22.45 12.76 -13.28
N ASN A 277 22.30 13.14 -12.02
CA ASN A 277 21.04 13.05 -11.27
C ASN A 277 20.11 14.24 -11.57
N TYR A 278 18.89 14.21 -11.01
CA TYR A 278 17.91 15.29 -11.16
C TYR A 278 18.43 16.68 -10.74
N SER A 279 19.23 16.78 -9.68
CA SER A 279 19.76 18.06 -9.17
C SER A 279 20.75 18.70 -10.15
N GLN A 280 21.42 17.89 -10.97
CA GLN A 280 22.36 18.33 -12.00
C GLN A 280 21.67 18.55 -13.36
N ASP A 281 20.70 17.71 -13.72
CA ASP A 281 19.88 17.84 -14.93
C ASP A 281 18.38 17.57 -14.60
N PRO A 282 17.54 18.62 -14.57
CA PRO A 282 16.12 18.50 -14.24
C PRO A 282 15.29 17.62 -15.19
N ASN A 283 15.84 17.19 -16.33
CA ASN A 283 15.19 16.23 -17.22
C ASN A 283 15.37 14.77 -16.76
N LYS A 284 16.25 14.52 -15.79
CA LYS A 284 16.49 13.20 -15.22
C LYS A 284 15.41 12.89 -14.21
N LYS A 285 14.28 12.38 -14.72
CA LYS A 285 13.11 11.99 -13.94
C LYS A 285 12.73 10.54 -14.23
N ILE A 286 12.07 9.93 -13.26
CA ILE A 286 11.36 8.66 -13.44
C ILE A 286 9.87 9.00 -13.39
N VAL A 287 9.15 8.67 -14.46
CA VAL A 287 7.70 8.87 -14.48
C VAL A 287 7.02 7.63 -13.92
N VAL A 288 6.11 7.79 -12.97
CA VAL A 288 5.31 6.69 -12.41
C VAL A 288 3.85 6.91 -12.79
N SER A 289 3.28 5.99 -13.57
CA SER A 289 1.84 5.95 -13.82
C SER A 289 1.19 4.97 -12.85
N TYR A 290 0.09 5.36 -12.21
CA TYR A 290 -0.70 4.49 -11.36
C TYR A 290 -2.17 4.53 -11.76
N SER A 291 -2.82 3.37 -11.72
CA SER A 291 -4.27 3.32 -11.83
C SER A 291 -4.91 2.20 -11.00
N THR A 292 -6.05 2.51 -10.42
CA THR A 292 -6.95 1.55 -9.76
C THR A 292 -8.34 1.74 -10.32
N ILE A 293 -8.92 0.64 -10.77
CA ILE A 293 -10.12 0.62 -11.62
C ILE A 293 -10.97 -0.54 -11.11
N ASN A 294 -12.20 -0.24 -10.71
CA ASN A 294 -13.20 -1.25 -10.46
C ASN A 294 -13.91 -1.62 -11.76
N GLY A 295 -14.00 -2.91 -12.07
CA GLY A 295 -14.57 -3.37 -13.33
C GLY A 295 -14.74 -4.89 -13.41
N ASN A 296 -14.30 -5.49 -14.51
CA ASN A 296 -14.29 -6.94 -14.67
C ASN A 296 -13.09 -7.62 -13.97
N GLY A 297 -12.22 -6.85 -13.31
CA GLY A 297 -11.03 -7.37 -12.62
C GLY A 297 -9.85 -7.72 -13.54
N PHE A 298 -9.91 -7.37 -14.83
CA PHE A 298 -8.77 -7.54 -15.72
C PHE A 298 -7.57 -6.71 -15.26
N GLY A 299 -6.37 -7.25 -15.44
CA GLY A 299 -5.11 -6.60 -15.08
C GLY A 299 -4.60 -6.88 -13.67
N GLY A 300 -5.46 -7.21 -12.70
CA GLY A 300 -5.01 -7.49 -11.32
C GLY A 300 -4.17 -6.37 -10.72
N TYR A 301 -3.11 -6.72 -9.98
CA TYR A 301 -2.20 -5.75 -9.36
C TYR A 301 -0.73 -6.09 -9.59
N GLY A 302 0.13 -5.07 -9.66
CA GLY A 302 1.56 -5.22 -9.92
C GLY A 302 2.23 -3.99 -10.52
N GLU A 303 3.51 -4.14 -10.85
CA GLU A 303 4.38 -3.08 -11.37
C GLU A 303 5.12 -3.53 -12.63
N VAL A 304 5.22 -2.65 -13.61
CA VAL A 304 6.10 -2.77 -14.77
C VAL A 304 7.18 -1.71 -14.67
N VAL A 305 8.40 -2.11 -14.37
CA VAL A 305 9.57 -1.24 -14.20
C VAL A 305 10.38 -1.25 -15.50
N MET A 306 10.50 -0.10 -16.15
CA MET A 306 11.13 0.05 -17.45
C MET A 306 12.45 0.80 -17.32
N GLY A 307 13.51 0.19 -17.82
CA GLY A 307 14.79 0.83 -18.05
C GLY A 307 15.28 0.64 -19.47
N THR A 308 16.38 1.33 -19.78
CA THR A 308 16.98 1.38 -21.13
C THR A 308 17.50 0.04 -21.65
N LYS A 309 17.80 -0.92 -20.76
CA LYS A 309 18.28 -2.27 -21.10
C LYS A 309 17.28 -3.37 -20.80
N GLY A 310 16.09 -3.07 -20.35
CA GLY A 310 15.16 -4.13 -19.99
C GLY A 310 13.94 -3.67 -19.22
N THR A 311 12.98 -4.57 -19.14
CA THR A 311 11.73 -4.39 -18.42
C THR A 311 11.54 -5.51 -17.42
N LEU A 312 11.20 -5.12 -16.19
CA LEU A 312 10.85 -6.03 -15.12
C LEU A 312 9.34 -5.93 -14.88
N ILE A 313 8.66 -7.07 -14.82
CA ILE A 313 7.22 -7.14 -14.52
C ILE A 313 7.05 -7.94 -13.24
N LEU A 314 6.42 -7.32 -12.26
CA LEU A 314 5.96 -7.95 -11.03
C LEU A 314 4.44 -8.10 -11.11
N GLU A 315 3.94 -9.32 -11.02
CA GLU A 315 2.50 -9.58 -10.98
C GLU A 315 2.08 -10.26 -9.68
N ARG A 316 1.05 -9.69 -9.05
CA ARG A 316 0.33 -10.25 -7.92
C ARG A 316 1.22 -10.67 -6.74
N GLU A 317 2.36 -10.01 -6.56
CA GLU A 317 3.38 -10.32 -5.55
C GLU A 317 3.87 -11.80 -5.59
N LYS A 318 3.79 -12.45 -6.75
CA LYS A 318 4.09 -13.89 -6.90
C LYS A 318 4.97 -14.20 -8.09
N GLU A 319 4.88 -13.40 -9.15
CA GLU A 319 5.60 -13.63 -10.39
C GLU A 319 6.53 -12.45 -10.67
N LEU A 320 7.78 -12.78 -11.01
CA LEU A 320 8.78 -11.84 -11.50
C LEU A 320 9.18 -12.27 -12.91
N MET A 321 9.04 -11.37 -13.87
CA MET A 321 9.44 -11.60 -15.27
C MET A 321 10.43 -10.53 -15.70
N LEU A 322 11.57 -10.95 -16.25
CA LEU A 322 12.57 -10.05 -16.81
C LEU A 322 12.65 -10.21 -18.33
N TYR A 323 12.59 -9.07 -19.02
CA TYR A 323 12.77 -8.93 -20.46
C TYR A 323 14.02 -8.08 -20.70
N LYS A 324 15.03 -8.65 -21.37
CA LYS A 324 16.32 -7.97 -21.60
C LYS A 324 16.32 -7.02 -22.80
N ASP A 325 15.39 -7.19 -23.74
CA ASP A 325 15.30 -6.36 -24.94
C ASP A 325 13.81 -6.14 -25.27
N SER A 326 13.52 -5.47 -26.38
CA SER A 326 12.15 -5.32 -26.89
C SER A 326 11.47 -6.63 -27.30
N ASP A 327 12.24 -7.72 -27.35
CA ASP A 327 11.74 -9.05 -27.70
C ASP A 327 11.05 -9.72 -26.50
N THR A 328 9.74 -9.91 -26.65
CA THR A 328 8.89 -10.55 -25.63
C THR A 328 9.04 -12.07 -25.57
N SER A 329 9.77 -12.69 -26.51
CA SER A 329 10.03 -14.14 -26.51
C SER A 329 11.17 -14.54 -25.56
N SER A 330 12.08 -13.60 -25.29
CA SER A 330 13.23 -13.78 -24.40
C SER A 330 12.89 -13.36 -22.97
N LYS A 331 12.05 -14.16 -22.29
CA LYS A 331 11.65 -13.92 -20.89
C LYS A 331 12.33 -14.89 -19.93
N VAL A 332 12.75 -14.38 -18.77
CA VAL A 332 13.07 -15.21 -17.60
C VAL A 332 11.97 -15.00 -16.58
N SER A 333 11.19 -16.04 -16.29
CA SER A 333 10.11 -15.99 -15.30
C SER A 333 10.42 -16.89 -14.12
N VAL A 334 10.22 -16.37 -12.91
CA VAL A 334 10.15 -17.17 -11.69
C VAL A 334 8.69 -17.21 -11.26
N LYS A 335 8.10 -18.41 -11.27
CA LYS A 335 6.75 -18.66 -10.75
C LYS A 335 6.84 -19.43 -9.45
N GLY A 336 6.20 -18.91 -8.40
CA GLY A 336 5.95 -19.68 -7.18
C GLY A 336 4.69 -20.53 -7.36
N ASP A 337 4.84 -21.82 -7.64
CA ASP A 337 3.76 -22.80 -7.49
C ASP A 337 4.02 -23.68 -6.27
N LYS A 338 2.94 -24.18 -5.66
CA LYS A 338 2.89 -24.97 -4.41
C LYS A 338 4.15 -25.82 -4.12
N GLY A 339 5.16 -25.21 -3.48
CA GLY A 339 6.37 -25.89 -3.00
C GLY A 339 7.51 -26.09 -4.00
N SER A 340 7.55 -25.41 -5.15
CA SER A 340 8.71 -25.47 -6.06
C SER A 340 8.79 -24.26 -7.00
N PHE A 341 9.99 -23.69 -7.15
CA PHE A 341 10.28 -22.71 -8.20
C PHE A 341 10.71 -23.46 -9.47
N SER A 342 9.86 -23.45 -10.49
CA SER A 342 10.26 -23.91 -11.82
C SER A 342 10.66 -22.72 -12.69
N LEU A 343 11.84 -22.79 -13.31
CA LEU A 343 12.13 -21.96 -14.48
C LEU A 343 11.26 -22.48 -15.63
N ASP A 344 10.48 -21.59 -16.25
CA ASP A 344 9.87 -21.90 -17.54
C ASP A 344 10.98 -21.86 -18.61
N THR A 345 11.48 -23.03 -19.00
CA THR A 345 12.59 -23.19 -19.95
C THR A 345 12.17 -23.06 -21.41
N GLN A 346 10.97 -22.54 -21.73
CA GLN A 346 10.63 -22.14 -23.10
C GLN A 346 11.32 -20.84 -23.55
N ALA A 347 12.31 -20.38 -22.80
CA ALA A 347 13.13 -19.24 -23.14
C ALA A 347 14.06 -19.63 -24.33
N SER A 348 13.86 -19.05 -25.52
CA SER A 348 14.78 -19.19 -26.65
C SER A 348 15.86 -18.10 -26.58
N GLY A 349 17.12 -18.45 -26.35
CA GLY A 349 18.23 -17.48 -26.29
C GLY A 349 19.42 -17.93 -25.43
N ASN A 350 20.59 -17.32 -25.62
CA ASN A 350 21.80 -17.62 -24.82
C ASN A 350 21.68 -17.02 -23.40
N TYR A 351 21.15 -17.80 -22.45
CA TYR A 351 20.94 -17.37 -21.06
C TYR A 351 22.18 -17.56 -20.19
N ALA A 352 22.87 -16.46 -19.86
CA ALA A 352 23.72 -16.35 -18.66
C ALA A 352 22.91 -15.96 -17.39
N ALA A 353 21.56 -15.96 -17.47
CA ALA A 353 20.65 -15.62 -16.38
C ALA A 353 20.12 -16.85 -15.61
N ALA A 354 20.45 -18.07 -16.06
CA ALA A 354 20.02 -19.31 -15.42
C ALA A 354 20.62 -19.52 -14.01
N SER A 355 21.70 -18.81 -13.66
CA SER A 355 22.34 -18.89 -12.35
C SER A 355 21.72 -17.98 -11.28
N VAL A 356 20.92 -16.97 -11.66
CA VAL A 356 20.40 -15.95 -10.72
C VAL A 356 19.02 -16.34 -10.15
N ALA A 357 18.25 -17.16 -10.88
CA ALA A 357 16.93 -17.66 -10.43
C ALA A 357 17.00 -18.84 -9.45
N LYS A 358 18.20 -19.32 -9.09
CA LYS A 358 18.41 -20.51 -8.24
C LYS A 358 18.52 -20.22 -6.74
N ALA A 359 18.22 -18.99 -6.30
CA ALA A 359 18.36 -18.55 -4.92
C ALA A 359 17.04 -18.50 -4.13
N ALA A 360 16.04 -19.30 -4.52
CA ALA A 360 14.81 -19.43 -3.75
C ALA A 360 14.68 -20.90 -3.30
N ALA A 361 15.11 -21.15 -2.06
CA ALA A 361 15.06 -22.45 -1.41
C ALA A 361 13.60 -22.87 -1.11
N ASP A 362 13.40 -24.19 -1.00
CA ASP A 362 12.11 -24.86 -0.74
C ASP A 362 11.32 -24.24 0.43
N GLY A 363 10.13 -23.71 0.12
CA GLY A 363 9.17 -23.18 1.09
C GLY A 363 8.06 -22.35 0.42
N PRO A 364 6.91 -22.10 1.09
CA PRO A 364 5.93 -21.14 0.58
C PRO A 364 6.59 -19.75 0.48
N VAL A 365 6.42 -19.07 -0.65
CA VAL A 365 6.97 -17.72 -0.86
C VAL A 365 6.36 -16.78 0.18
N SER A 366 7.18 -16.29 1.11
CA SER A 366 6.69 -15.32 2.07
C SER A 366 6.28 -14.01 1.39
N ARG A 367 5.15 -13.47 1.81
CA ARG A 367 4.67 -12.14 1.41
C ARG A 367 5.26 -11.02 2.29
N GLY A 368 6.11 -11.35 3.24
CA GLY A 368 6.82 -10.40 4.11
C GLY A 368 6.14 -10.09 5.44
N TYR A 369 4.87 -10.49 5.64
CA TYR A 369 4.14 -10.19 6.89
C TYR A 369 4.78 -10.83 8.13
N THR A 370 5.17 -12.10 8.02
CA THR A 370 5.82 -12.81 9.14
C THR A 370 7.14 -12.14 9.49
N GLU A 371 7.98 -11.89 8.47
CA GLU A 371 9.29 -11.26 8.64
C GLU A 371 9.18 -9.82 9.14
N GLU A 372 8.14 -9.09 8.76
CA GLU A 372 7.86 -7.74 9.27
C GLU A 372 7.60 -7.75 10.77
N ILE A 373 6.69 -8.62 11.22
CA ILE A 373 6.30 -8.74 12.63
C ILE A 373 7.48 -9.29 13.44
N GLU A 374 8.20 -10.30 12.93
CA GLU A 374 9.39 -10.85 13.59
C GLU A 374 10.50 -9.81 13.72
N HIS A 375 10.79 -9.03 12.68
CA HIS A 375 11.79 -7.98 12.73
C HIS A 375 11.38 -6.86 13.70
N TRP A 376 10.11 -6.44 13.68
CA TRP A 376 9.61 -5.43 14.61
C TRP A 376 9.70 -5.91 16.07
N ALA A 377 9.30 -7.16 16.35
CA ALA A 377 9.47 -7.77 17.67
C ALA A 377 10.95 -7.89 18.06
N TRP A 378 11.82 -8.21 17.10
CA TRP A 378 13.27 -8.25 17.32
C TRP A 378 13.82 -6.87 17.68
N CYS A 379 13.42 -5.78 17.01
CA CYS A 379 13.82 -4.41 17.36
C CYS A 379 13.43 -4.07 18.81
N ILE A 380 12.19 -4.40 19.22
CA ILE A 380 11.71 -4.19 20.59
C ILE A 380 12.60 -4.93 21.61
N ARG A 381 13.01 -6.16 21.31
CA ARG A 381 13.86 -6.98 22.18
C ARG A 381 15.33 -6.59 22.15
N ASN A 382 15.77 -5.83 21.14
CA ASN A 382 17.17 -5.42 20.95
C ASN A 382 17.23 -3.89 20.81
N PRO A 383 16.94 -3.14 21.90
CA PRO A 383 16.84 -1.69 21.83
C PRO A 383 18.19 -1.06 21.49
N ASP A 384 18.25 -0.46 20.30
CA ASP A 384 19.38 0.32 19.81
C ASP A 384 18.83 1.41 18.86
N PRO A 385 19.38 2.64 18.87
CA PRO A 385 18.97 3.68 17.93
C PRO A 385 19.04 3.28 16.45
N GLU A 386 19.89 2.33 16.07
CA GLU A 386 20.02 1.82 14.69
C GLU A 386 19.04 0.67 14.39
N ASN A 387 18.55 -0.05 15.41
CA ASN A 387 17.62 -1.16 15.24
C ASN A 387 16.20 -0.64 15.03
N LYS A 388 15.85 -0.39 13.77
CA LYS A 388 14.52 0.11 13.37
C LYS A 388 13.82 -0.87 12.43
N PRO A 389 12.48 -1.01 12.54
CA PRO A 389 11.71 -1.69 11.51
C PRO A 389 11.90 -0.98 10.15
N LYS A 390 11.78 -1.71 9.03
CA LYS A 390 12.04 -1.13 7.70
C LYS A 390 11.06 0.00 7.36
N CYS A 391 9.79 -0.14 7.75
CA CYS A 391 8.77 0.91 7.64
C CYS A 391 8.59 1.63 8.98
N TYR A 392 9.66 2.29 9.45
CA TYR A 392 9.64 3.17 10.61
C TYR A 392 8.90 4.50 10.28
N PRO A 393 8.59 5.37 11.26
CA PRO A 393 7.60 6.44 11.08
C PRO A 393 7.86 7.38 9.91
N GLU A 394 9.11 7.74 9.62
CA GLU A 394 9.46 8.63 8.50
C GLU A 394 9.19 7.98 7.14
N VAL A 395 9.45 6.69 7.00
CA VAL A 395 9.16 5.92 5.78
C VAL A 395 7.65 5.82 5.59
N ALA A 396 6.93 5.42 6.65
CA ALA A 396 5.48 5.28 6.63
C ALA A 396 4.75 6.62 6.37
N MET A 397 5.24 7.70 6.97
CA MET A 397 4.72 9.05 6.76
C MET A 397 4.96 9.51 5.33
N ALA A 398 6.12 9.21 4.74
CA ALA A 398 6.36 9.57 3.35
C ALA A 398 5.36 8.91 2.39
N ASP A 399 5.03 7.63 2.60
CA ASP A 399 3.98 6.95 1.84
C ASP A 399 2.60 7.58 2.05
N ALA A 400 2.28 7.95 3.29
CA ALA A 400 1.04 8.65 3.60
C ALA A 400 0.95 10.02 2.95
N VAL A 401 2.04 10.80 2.95
CA VAL A 401 2.10 12.10 2.26
C VAL A 401 1.83 11.92 0.76
N ILE A 402 2.40 10.90 0.11
CA ILE A 402 2.17 10.63 -1.31
C ILE A 402 0.69 10.32 -1.57
N SER A 403 0.10 9.38 -0.83
CA SER A 403 -1.30 8.98 -1.01
C SER A 403 -2.28 10.11 -0.71
N LEU A 404 -2.13 10.79 0.44
CA LEU A 404 -3.06 11.82 0.89
C LEU A 404 -2.96 13.09 0.05
N THR A 405 -1.75 13.49 -0.39
CA THR A 405 -1.59 14.60 -1.35
C THR A 405 -2.27 14.29 -2.68
N THR A 406 -2.32 13.02 -3.07
CA THR A 406 -3.00 12.61 -4.31
C THR A 406 -4.52 12.76 -4.17
N ASN A 407 -5.09 12.47 -3.00
CA ASN A 407 -6.49 12.80 -2.72
C ASN A 407 -6.74 14.30 -2.81
N VAL A 408 -5.83 15.14 -2.31
CA VAL A 408 -5.91 16.60 -2.45
C VAL A 408 -5.94 17.01 -3.93
N ALA A 409 -5.05 16.46 -4.76
CA ALA A 409 -5.02 16.73 -6.20
C ALA A 409 -6.33 16.30 -6.89
N MET A 410 -6.88 15.13 -6.56
CA MET A 410 -8.17 14.69 -7.10
C MET A 410 -9.32 15.60 -6.66
N ALA A 411 -9.35 16.01 -5.39
CA ALA A 411 -10.35 16.93 -4.86
C ALA A 411 -10.29 18.31 -5.53
N GLN A 412 -9.10 18.82 -5.85
CA GLN A 412 -8.93 20.03 -6.67
C GLN A 412 -9.57 19.86 -8.05
N GLY A 413 -9.24 18.75 -8.74
CA GLY A 413 -9.84 18.41 -10.04
C GLY A 413 -11.38 18.35 -9.99
N ALA A 414 -11.95 17.74 -8.95
CA ALA A 414 -13.39 17.65 -8.76
C ALA A 414 -14.08 19.01 -8.56
N ARG A 415 -13.36 20.02 -8.06
CA ARG A 415 -13.85 21.41 -7.95
C ARG A 415 -13.65 22.24 -9.22
N GLY A 416 -13.11 21.65 -10.29
CA GLY A 416 -12.79 22.35 -11.54
C GLY A 416 -11.45 23.10 -11.52
N GLU A 417 -10.63 22.90 -10.48
CA GLU A 417 -9.24 23.37 -10.43
C GLU A 417 -8.32 22.38 -11.17
N ALA A 418 -7.03 22.70 -11.29
CA ALA A 418 -6.07 21.75 -11.85
C ALA A 418 -5.87 20.58 -10.86
N GLY A 419 -6.08 19.34 -11.32
CA GLY A 419 -5.76 18.13 -10.55
C GLY A 419 -4.25 17.88 -10.47
N TYR A 420 -3.50 18.85 -9.96
CA TYR A 420 -2.05 18.92 -9.96
C TYR A 420 -1.55 19.44 -8.63
N VAL A 421 -0.58 18.74 -8.04
CA VAL A 421 0.14 19.22 -6.85
C VAL A 421 1.64 19.04 -7.05
N LYS A 422 2.40 20.08 -6.68
CA LYS A 422 3.85 20.01 -6.51
C LYS A 422 4.16 19.71 -5.04
N PHE A 423 4.91 18.64 -4.81
CA PHE A 423 5.31 18.25 -3.46
C PHE A 423 6.33 19.21 -2.87
N GLN A 424 6.28 19.38 -1.54
CA GLN A 424 7.26 20.15 -0.77
C GLN A 424 8.02 19.21 0.16
N ASP A 425 9.34 19.41 0.27
CA ASP A 425 10.20 18.61 1.16
C ASP A 425 9.75 18.70 2.63
N SER A 426 9.24 19.87 3.03
CA SER A 426 8.69 20.14 4.36
C SER A 426 7.49 19.26 4.73
N TRP A 427 6.78 18.68 3.76
CA TRP A 427 5.67 17.76 4.03
C TRP A 427 6.16 16.38 4.47
N PHE A 428 7.35 15.97 4.00
CA PHE A 428 8.01 14.72 4.38
C PHE A 428 8.89 14.85 5.62
N ASP A 429 9.12 16.08 6.08
CA ASP A 429 9.80 16.34 7.34
C ASP A 429 8.80 16.23 8.50
N ARG A 430 9.10 15.33 9.44
CA ARG A 430 8.33 15.12 10.67
C ARG A 430 8.28 16.40 11.48
N ASP A 431 9.38 17.16 11.54
CA ASP A 431 9.54 18.28 12.47
C ASP A 431 8.93 19.59 11.92
N SER A 432 8.59 19.61 10.64
CA SER A 432 7.80 20.67 10.01
C SER A 432 6.32 20.52 10.31
N ASP A 433 5.60 21.63 10.52
CA ASP A 433 4.13 21.63 10.69
C ASP A 433 3.35 21.76 9.38
N GLU A 434 4.03 21.96 8.24
CA GLU A 434 3.37 22.14 6.94
C GLU A 434 2.72 20.84 6.44
N THR A 435 1.50 20.94 5.92
CA THR A 435 0.75 19.79 5.40
C THR A 435 0.12 20.11 4.03
N PRO A 436 -0.02 19.10 3.14
CA PRO A 436 -0.65 19.28 1.82
C PRO A 436 -2.19 19.32 1.89
N ASP A 437 -2.77 18.73 2.94
CA ASP A 437 -4.21 18.51 3.13
C ASP A 437 -4.85 19.56 4.06
N ASN A 438 -4.11 20.61 4.42
CA ASN A 438 -4.50 21.65 5.39
C ASN A 438 -4.84 21.11 6.78
N SER A 439 -4.39 19.90 7.12
CA SER A 439 -4.49 19.38 8.48
C SER A 439 -3.53 20.13 9.42
N ASP A 440 -3.95 20.38 10.66
CA ASP A 440 -3.21 21.22 11.61
C ASP A 440 -2.56 20.35 12.70
N VAL A 441 -1.23 20.33 12.73
CA VAL A 441 -0.45 19.46 13.64
C VAL A 441 -0.75 19.74 15.11
N LYS A 442 -0.94 21.01 15.48
CA LYS A 442 -1.21 21.39 16.88
C LYS A 442 -2.60 20.90 17.31
N ARG A 443 -3.62 21.13 16.48
CA ARG A 443 -4.99 20.69 16.71
C ARG A 443 -5.07 19.17 16.80
N GLU A 444 -4.44 18.44 15.87
CA GLU A 444 -4.40 16.98 15.92
C GLU A 444 -3.65 16.49 17.16
N THR A 445 -2.56 17.15 17.57
CA THR A 445 -1.84 16.81 18.82
C THR A 445 -2.76 16.89 20.04
N GLU A 446 -3.50 18.00 20.17
CA GLU A 446 -4.44 18.20 21.28
C GLU A 446 -5.60 17.20 21.23
N ALA A 447 -6.17 16.96 20.04
CA ALA A 447 -7.27 16.01 19.86
C ALA A 447 -6.86 14.57 20.19
N LEU A 448 -5.71 14.11 19.68
CA LEU A 448 -5.24 12.73 19.87
C LEU A 448 -4.84 12.43 21.32
N LYS A 449 -4.19 13.38 22.01
CA LYS A 449 -3.83 13.22 23.43
C LYS A 449 -5.06 13.15 24.33
N ASN A 450 -6.12 13.89 23.99
CA ASN A 450 -7.37 13.92 24.75
C ASN A 450 -8.42 12.93 24.25
N TRP A 451 -8.11 12.15 23.21
CA TRP A 451 -9.04 11.20 22.63
C TRP A 451 -9.42 10.13 23.66
N LYS A 452 -10.72 9.86 23.76
CA LYS A 452 -11.27 8.81 24.60
C LYS A 452 -12.12 7.91 23.73
N ILE A 453 -12.05 6.61 24.01
CA ILE A 453 -13.04 5.66 23.52
C ILE A 453 -14.38 6.15 24.08
N VAL A 454 -15.30 6.48 23.18
CA VAL A 454 -16.66 6.92 23.55
C VAL A 454 -17.43 5.76 24.17
#